data_AF-A0AAV3QRM5-F1
#
_entry.id   AF-A0AAV3QRM5-F1
#
_cell.length_a   1.000
_cell.length_b   1.000
_cell.length_c   1.000
_cell.angle_alpha   90.00
_cell.angle_beta   90.00
_cell.angle_gamma   90.00
#
_symmetry.space_group_name_H-M   'P 1'
#
loop_
_entity.id
_entity.type
_entity.pdbx_description
1 polymer ?
#
loop_
_entity_poly.entity_id
_entity_poly.type
_entity_poly.pdbx_seq_one_letter_code
_entity_poly.pdbx_strand_id
1 'polypeptide(L)'
;MLKKVRPPDGYSSNISSKVRMEGRTLKGLKSHDHHVLLQFLLPVAAKRSLPKNVVDVLIEVVNFFRQLCSRINKKSDLERMQGRIPLTLCHLERIFPPAFFDVMEHLPIHLASDALVAGCVSFRSMWPIERYLYTLKQYVFKDVDTKLNREPRNDDGESTIGRPLGQCTLKQLDRRTWNQAYKWVLDNYESLEQYKK
;
A
#
# COMPACT_ATOMS: atom_id res chain seq x y z
N MET A 1 15.50 6.50 -3.01
CA MET A 1 14.89 6.29 -4.34
C MET A 1 13.37 6.54 -4.29
N LEU A 2 12.60 5.79 -3.49
CA LEU A 2 11.13 5.84 -3.48
C LEU A 2 10.51 7.20 -3.08
N LYS A 3 11.15 7.98 -2.18
CA LYS A 3 10.66 9.30 -1.77
C LYS A 3 10.59 10.33 -2.92
N LYS A 4 11.32 10.10 -4.01
CA LYS A 4 11.35 10.98 -5.19
C LYS A 4 10.48 10.48 -6.34
N VAL A 5 9.83 9.31 -6.20
CA VAL A 5 8.98 8.73 -7.24
C VAL A 5 7.67 9.52 -7.30
N ARG A 6 7.37 10.09 -8.47
CA ARG A 6 6.09 10.69 -8.81
C ARG A 6 5.54 9.99 -10.05
N PRO A 7 4.58 9.06 -9.90
CA PRO A 7 3.93 8.42 -11.02
C PRO A 7 2.98 9.41 -11.73
N PRO A 8 2.59 9.14 -12.99
CA PRO A 8 1.56 9.94 -13.67
C PRO A 8 0.28 10.00 -12.86
N ASP A 9 -0.49 11.08 -13.04
CA ASP A 9 -1.76 11.22 -12.32
C ASP A 9 -2.72 10.07 -12.66
N GLY A 10 -3.44 9.60 -11.64
CA GLY A 10 -4.28 8.42 -11.76
C GLY A 10 -3.54 7.10 -12.00
N TYR A 11 -2.21 7.06 -11.97
CA TYR A 11 -1.46 5.82 -12.18
C TYR A 11 -1.32 5.00 -10.91
N SER A 12 -0.90 5.59 -9.79
CA SER A 12 -0.87 4.97 -8.46
C SER A 12 -1.17 5.98 -7.36
N SER A 13 -1.30 5.53 -6.10
CA SER A 13 -1.30 6.47 -4.98
C SER A 13 0.07 7.17 -4.86
N ASN A 14 0.12 8.25 -4.09
CA ASN A 14 1.36 8.99 -3.86
C ASN A 14 2.33 8.16 -2.99
N ILE A 15 3.13 7.30 -3.64
CA ILE A 15 4.11 6.41 -2.99
C ILE A 15 5.07 7.22 -2.10
N SER A 16 5.44 8.44 -2.51
CA SER A 16 6.35 9.28 -1.73
C SER A 16 5.81 9.63 -0.34
N SER A 17 4.49 9.81 -0.19
CA SER A 17 3.89 10.10 1.12
C SER A 17 3.85 8.88 2.03
N LYS A 18 3.99 7.67 1.47
CA LYS A 18 3.95 6.38 2.18
C LYS A 18 5.33 5.89 2.64
N VAL A 19 6.40 6.60 2.28
CA VAL A 19 7.78 6.30 2.67
C VAL A 19 8.14 6.99 3.99
N ARG A 20 8.46 6.20 5.02
CA ARG A 20 9.06 6.67 6.28
C ARG A 20 10.57 6.47 6.23
N MET A 21 11.33 7.57 6.32
CA MET A 21 12.79 7.55 6.16
C MET A 21 13.50 6.99 7.40
N GLU A 22 13.05 7.38 8.59
CA GLU A 22 13.66 7.00 9.88
C GLU A 22 13.66 5.48 10.09
N GLY A 23 12.61 4.79 9.64
CA GLY A 23 12.50 3.33 9.74
C GLY A 23 12.72 2.56 8.42
N ARG A 24 13.04 3.24 7.31
CA ARG A 24 13.09 2.64 5.95
C ARG A 24 11.89 1.75 5.61
N THR A 25 10.70 2.14 6.09
CA THR A 25 9.47 1.36 5.93
C THR A 25 8.51 2.02 4.95
N LEU A 26 7.70 1.19 4.31
CA LEU A 26 6.55 1.59 3.51
C LEU A 26 5.29 1.21 4.29
N LYS A 27 4.40 2.17 4.56
CA LYS A 27 3.13 1.91 5.26
C LYS A 27 1.96 2.50 4.50
N GLY A 28 0.80 1.85 4.57
CA GLY A 28 -0.45 2.34 3.98
C GLY A 28 -0.49 2.32 2.45
N LEU A 29 0.23 1.38 1.83
CA LEU A 29 0.10 1.05 0.41
C LEU A 29 -1.11 0.13 0.21
N LYS A 30 -1.88 0.36 -0.86
CA LYS A 30 -2.95 -0.56 -1.26
C LYS A 30 -2.41 -1.65 -2.19
N SER A 31 -3.18 -2.71 -2.47
CA SER A 31 -2.76 -3.81 -3.36
C SER A 31 -2.36 -3.31 -4.76
N HIS A 32 -3.10 -2.34 -5.30
CA HIS A 32 -2.74 -1.66 -6.55
C HIS A 32 -1.33 -1.04 -6.50
N ASP A 33 -0.96 -0.40 -5.39
CA ASP A 33 0.35 0.25 -5.28
C ASP A 33 1.47 -0.78 -5.22
N HIS A 34 1.27 -1.89 -4.49
CA HIS A 34 2.20 -3.01 -4.50
C HIS A 34 2.38 -3.60 -5.90
N HIS A 35 1.30 -3.70 -6.67
CA HIS A 35 1.36 -4.18 -8.04
C HIS A 35 2.16 -3.23 -8.96
N VAL A 36 2.02 -1.91 -8.78
CA VAL A 36 2.86 -0.93 -9.48
C VAL A 36 4.33 -1.04 -9.04
N LEU A 37 4.60 -1.23 -7.74
CA LEU A 37 5.95 -1.45 -7.24
C LEU A 37 6.58 -2.70 -7.89
N LEU A 38 5.84 -3.81 -7.95
CA LEU A 38 6.25 -5.05 -8.57
C LEU A 38 6.62 -4.85 -10.04
N GLN A 39 5.75 -4.19 -10.81
CA GLN A 39 5.92 -4.08 -12.26
C GLN A 39 7.03 -3.10 -12.69
N PHE A 40 7.28 -2.04 -11.93
CA PHE A 40 8.14 -0.94 -12.36
C PHE A 40 9.38 -0.73 -11.50
N LEU A 41 9.25 -0.89 -10.18
CA LEU A 41 10.33 -0.53 -9.26
C LEU A 41 11.16 -1.75 -8.86
N LEU A 42 10.55 -2.93 -8.77
CA LEU A 42 11.26 -4.16 -8.44
C LEU A 42 12.41 -4.46 -9.43
N PRO A 43 12.23 -4.40 -10.77
CA PRO A 43 13.34 -4.68 -11.69
C PRO A 43 14.51 -3.71 -11.54
N VAL A 44 14.22 -2.43 -11.28
CA VAL A 44 15.25 -1.39 -11.13
C VAL A 44 16.01 -1.56 -9.82
N ALA A 45 15.30 -1.88 -8.74
CA ALA A 45 15.89 -2.14 -7.43
C ALA A 45 16.70 -3.44 -7.45
N ALA A 46 16.13 -4.52 -7.97
CA ALA A 46 16.76 -5.84 -8.04
C ALA A 46 18.09 -5.79 -8.80
N LYS A 47 18.14 -5.12 -9.97
CA LYS A 47 19.36 -4.95 -10.76
C LYS A 47 20.53 -4.33 -10.00
N ARG A 48 20.26 -3.50 -8.98
CA ARG A 48 21.31 -2.82 -8.19
C ARG A 48 21.72 -3.58 -6.94
N SER A 49 20.92 -4.55 -6.51
CA SER A 49 21.03 -5.14 -5.17
C SER A 49 21.17 -6.65 -5.16
N LEU A 50 20.86 -7.34 -6.25
CA LEU A 50 20.84 -8.80 -6.31
C LEU A 50 21.78 -9.35 -7.40
N PRO A 51 22.28 -10.59 -7.24
CA PRO A 51 23.05 -11.29 -8.27
C PRO A 51 22.28 -11.45 -9.58
N LYS A 52 23.01 -11.47 -10.70
CA LYS A 52 22.42 -11.48 -12.05
C LYS A 52 21.43 -12.65 -12.26
N ASN A 53 21.78 -13.85 -11.81
CA ASN A 53 20.92 -15.03 -11.93
C ASN A 53 19.56 -14.86 -11.21
N VAL A 54 19.53 -14.13 -10.09
CA VAL A 54 18.28 -13.82 -9.36
C VAL A 54 17.50 -12.74 -10.08
N VAL A 55 18.18 -11.70 -10.54
CA VAL A 55 17.58 -10.58 -11.26
C VAL A 55 16.89 -11.04 -12.54
N ASP A 56 17.52 -11.94 -13.30
CA ASP A 56 16.98 -12.42 -14.57
C ASP A 56 15.63 -13.13 -14.37
N VAL A 57 15.54 -14.04 -13.38
CA VAL A 57 14.27 -14.73 -13.06
C VAL A 57 13.21 -13.76 -12.52
N LEU A 58 13.59 -12.81 -11.65
CA LEU A 58 12.66 -11.78 -11.17
C LEU A 58 12.13 -10.91 -12.32
N ILE A 59 12.96 -10.59 -13.31
CA ILE A 59 12.53 -9.85 -14.50
C ILE A 59 11.55 -10.67 -15.34
N GLU A 60 11.72 -11.98 -15.45
CA GLU A 60 10.74 -12.84 -16.13
C GLU A 60 9.37 -12.81 -15.44
N VAL A 61 9.33 -12.94 -14.11
CA VAL A 61 8.10 -12.82 -13.31
C VAL A 61 7.45 -11.46 -13.52
N VAL A 62 8.24 -10.38 -13.43
CA VAL A 62 7.71 -9.02 -13.64
C VAL A 62 7.18 -8.83 -15.06
N ASN A 63 7.88 -9.34 -16.07
CA ASN A 63 7.46 -9.27 -17.47
C ASN A 63 6.18 -10.07 -17.73
N PHE A 64 5.99 -11.20 -17.03
CA PHE A 64 4.74 -11.96 -17.07
C PHE A 64 3.56 -11.10 -16.60
N PHE A 65 3.65 -10.50 -15.41
CA PHE A 65 2.57 -9.65 -14.89
C PHE A 65 2.35 -8.38 -15.74
N ARG A 66 3.42 -7.79 -16.29
CA ARG A 66 3.30 -6.63 -17.18
C ARG A 66 2.56 -6.96 -18.47
N GLN A 67 2.85 -8.11 -19.08
CA GLN A 67 2.11 -8.57 -20.26
C GLN A 67 0.67 -8.91 -19.89
N LEU A 68 0.45 -9.64 -18.79
CA LEU A 68 -0.88 -10.02 -18.34
C LEU A 68 -1.81 -8.81 -18.12
N CYS A 69 -1.29 -7.77 -17.47
CA CYS A 69 -2.03 -6.54 -17.17
C CYS A 69 -1.98 -5.50 -18.29
N SER A 70 -1.47 -5.84 -19.47
CA SER A 70 -1.47 -4.93 -20.60
C SER A 70 -2.90 -4.70 -21.09
N ARG A 71 -3.16 -3.51 -21.65
CA ARG A 71 -4.48 -3.14 -22.15
C ARG A 71 -4.92 -4.01 -23.33
N ILE A 72 -3.98 -4.55 -24.10
CA ILE A 72 -4.23 -5.32 -25.32
C ILE A 72 -3.37 -6.58 -25.26
N ASN A 73 -4.02 -7.73 -25.02
CA ASN A 73 -3.36 -9.03 -25.02
C ASN A 73 -3.77 -9.81 -26.28
N LYS A 74 -2.80 -10.13 -27.13
CA LYS A 74 -3.03 -11.04 -28.26
C LYS A 74 -3.11 -12.47 -27.74
N LYS A 75 -4.00 -13.27 -28.33
CA LYS A 75 -4.16 -14.70 -27.98
C LYS A 75 -2.82 -15.46 -28.02
N SER A 76 -2.04 -15.26 -29.08
CA SER A 76 -0.71 -15.88 -29.26
C SER A 76 0.30 -15.51 -28.16
N ASP A 77 0.24 -14.29 -27.65
CA ASP A 77 1.12 -13.85 -26.56
C ASP A 77 0.72 -14.53 -25.24
N LEU A 78 -0.58 -14.67 -24.98
CA LEU A 78 -1.10 -15.36 -23.80
C LEU A 78 -0.79 -16.87 -23.82
N GLU A 79 -0.92 -17.54 -24.96
CA GLU A 79 -0.53 -18.95 -25.12
C GLU A 79 0.97 -19.16 -24.85
N ARG A 80 1.81 -18.25 -25.36
CA ARG A 80 3.25 -18.28 -25.07
C ARG A 80 3.54 -18.05 -23.58
N MET A 81 2.81 -17.14 -22.94
CA MET A 81 2.94 -16.89 -21.50
C MET A 81 2.52 -18.09 -20.66
N GLN A 82 1.44 -18.76 -21.04
CA GLN A 82 0.92 -19.97 -20.36
C GLN A 82 1.98 -21.08 -20.34
N GLY A 83 2.72 -21.29 -21.43
CA GLY A 83 3.81 -22.27 -21.48
C GLY A 83 5.08 -21.84 -20.74
N ARG A 84 5.32 -20.53 -20.60
CA ARG A 84 6.54 -19.99 -19.95
C ARG A 84 6.44 -19.91 -18.44
N ILE A 85 5.29 -19.55 -17.90
CA ILE A 85 5.16 -19.26 -16.46
C ILE A 85 5.54 -20.45 -15.55
N PRO A 86 5.24 -21.73 -15.87
CA PRO A 86 5.69 -22.84 -15.02
C PRO A 86 7.21 -22.94 -14.98
N LEU A 87 7.89 -22.72 -16.12
CA LEU A 87 9.36 -22.73 -16.18
C LEU A 87 9.97 -21.61 -15.34
N THR A 88 9.41 -20.40 -15.43
CA THR A 88 9.86 -19.26 -14.63
C THR A 88 9.68 -19.53 -13.13
N LEU A 89 8.56 -20.15 -12.71
CA LEU A 89 8.36 -20.54 -11.31
C LEU A 89 9.35 -21.61 -10.85
N CYS A 90 9.61 -22.65 -11.66
CA CYS A 90 10.65 -23.64 -11.35
C CYS A 90 12.04 -23.01 -11.22
N HIS A 91 12.37 -22.00 -12.04
CA HIS A 91 13.61 -21.26 -11.89
C HIS A 91 13.66 -20.45 -10.59
N LEU A 92 12.52 -19.89 -10.17
CA LEU A 92 12.40 -19.18 -8.90
C LEU A 92 12.58 -20.13 -7.70
N GLU A 93 11.94 -21.31 -7.73
CA GLU A 93 12.03 -22.37 -6.71
C GLU A 93 13.45 -22.89 -6.52
N ARG A 94 14.25 -22.92 -7.58
CA ARG A 94 15.66 -23.32 -7.49
C ARG A 94 16.53 -22.27 -6.77
N ILE A 95 16.08 -21.03 -6.67
CA ILE A 95 16.85 -19.91 -6.12
C ILE A 95 16.43 -19.61 -4.68
N PHE A 96 15.13 -19.60 -4.40
CA PHE A 96 14.60 -19.23 -3.09
C PHE A 96 14.35 -20.47 -2.22
N PRO A 97 14.41 -20.35 -0.88
CA PRO A 97 14.16 -21.47 0.02
C PRO A 97 12.75 -22.04 -0.18
N PRO A 98 12.53 -23.37 -0.01
CA PRO A 98 11.19 -23.97 -0.11
C PRO A 98 10.14 -23.30 0.79
N ALA A 99 10.54 -22.78 1.94
CA ALA A 99 9.66 -22.05 2.86
C ALA A 99 9.08 -20.75 2.29
N PHE A 100 9.62 -20.24 1.18
CA PHE A 100 9.07 -19.09 0.45
C PHE A 100 7.86 -19.48 -0.42
N PHE A 101 7.72 -20.75 -0.79
CA PHE A 101 6.71 -21.20 -1.74
C PHE A 101 5.58 -21.93 -1.02
N ASP A 102 4.43 -21.29 -0.99
CA ASP A 102 3.14 -21.90 -0.69
C ASP A 102 2.26 -21.95 -1.95
N VAL A 103 0.98 -22.29 -1.80
CA VAL A 103 0.04 -22.42 -2.93
C VAL A 103 -0.12 -21.10 -3.69
N MET A 104 0.06 -19.95 -3.03
CA MET A 104 -0.13 -18.62 -3.60
C MET A 104 0.92 -18.27 -4.66
N GLU A 105 2.18 -18.66 -4.47
CA GLU A 105 3.27 -18.43 -5.43
C GLU A 105 3.05 -19.20 -6.74
N HIS A 106 2.24 -20.26 -6.71
CA HIS A 106 1.92 -21.10 -7.85
C HIS A 106 0.69 -20.64 -8.64
N LEU A 107 -0.17 -19.79 -8.07
CA LEU A 107 -1.35 -19.25 -8.76
C LEU A 107 -1.07 -18.59 -10.12
N PRO A 108 0.08 -17.93 -10.37
CA PRO A 108 0.39 -17.34 -11.66
C PRO A 108 0.28 -18.30 -12.86
N ILE A 109 0.41 -19.62 -12.66
CA ILE A 109 0.26 -20.61 -13.74
C ILE A 109 -1.14 -20.59 -14.38
N HIS A 110 -2.16 -20.22 -13.61
CA HIS A 110 -3.54 -20.19 -14.08
C HIS A 110 -3.89 -18.87 -14.76
N LEU A 111 -3.21 -17.77 -14.41
CA LEU A 111 -3.60 -16.42 -14.84
C LEU A 111 -3.57 -16.22 -16.36
N ALA A 112 -2.64 -16.86 -17.07
CA ALA A 112 -2.60 -16.80 -18.54
C ALA A 112 -3.81 -17.50 -19.18
N SER A 113 -4.19 -18.67 -18.65
CA SER A 113 -5.37 -19.42 -19.06
C SER A 113 -6.65 -18.63 -18.78
N ASP A 114 -6.74 -18.01 -17.60
CA ASP A 114 -7.88 -17.17 -17.22
C ASP A 114 -8.00 -15.94 -18.14
N ALA A 115 -6.87 -15.36 -18.54
CA ALA A 115 -6.86 -14.26 -19.50
C ALA A 115 -7.29 -14.70 -20.91
N LEU A 116 -6.98 -15.93 -21.33
CA LEU A 116 -7.45 -16.49 -22.60
C LEU A 116 -8.98 -16.65 -22.63
N VAL A 117 -9.57 -17.08 -21.52
CA VAL A 117 -11.02 -17.31 -21.42
C VAL A 117 -11.78 -16.00 -21.20
N ALA A 118 -11.36 -15.19 -20.24
CA ALA A 118 -12.13 -14.05 -19.78
C ALA A 118 -11.67 -12.71 -20.38
N GLY A 119 -10.57 -12.66 -21.15
CA GLY A 119 -10.00 -11.45 -21.77
C GLY A 119 -8.89 -10.72 -20.97
N CYS A 120 -8.67 -9.42 -21.22
CA CYS A 120 -7.61 -8.65 -20.54
C CYS A 120 -7.92 -8.40 -19.05
N VAL A 121 -6.91 -8.57 -18.18
CA VAL A 121 -7.03 -8.34 -16.73
C VAL A 121 -7.41 -6.89 -16.39
N SER A 122 -6.99 -5.91 -17.20
CA SER A 122 -7.28 -4.50 -16.96
C SER A 122 -8.78 -4.19 -16.86
N PHE A 123 -9.63 -4.93 -17.59
CA PHE A 123 -11.09 -4.73 -17.58
C PHE A 123 -11.80 -5.49 -16.46
N ARG A 124 -11.13 -6.48 -15.85
CA ARG A 124 -11.68 -7.29 -14.75
C ARG A 124 -11.11 -6.91 -13.39
N SER A 125 -10.06 -6.11 -13.36
CA SER A 125 -9.50 -5.61 -12.10
C SER A 125 -10.47 -4.66 -11.41
N MET A 126 -10.55 -4.74 -10.08
CA MET A 126 -11.40 -3.86 -9.28
C MET A 126 -10.83 -2.43 -9.16
N TRP A 127 -9.55 -2.24 -9.45
CA TRP A 127 -8.85 -0.97 -9.19
C TRP A 127 -9.44 0.25 -9.91
N PRO A 128 -9.83 0.19 -11.21
CA PRO A 128 -10.46 1.32 -11.88
C PRO A 128 -11.81 1.67 -11.24
N ILE A 129 -12.60 0.67 -10.83
CA ILE A 129 -13.89 0.84 -10.18
C ILE A 129 -13.72 1.47 -8.80
N GLU A 130 -12.81 0.93 -7.97
CA GLU A 130 -12.47 1.49 -6.66
C GLU A 130 -12.03 2.95 -6.75
N ARG A 131 -11.19 3.28 -7.75
CA ARG A 131 -10.70 4.65 -7.96
C ARG A 131 -11.83 5.58 -8.39
N TYR A 132 -12.70 5.14 -9.29
CA TYR A 132 -13.85 5.93 -9.71
C TYR A 132 -14.83 6.17 -8.55
N LEU A 133 -15.16 5.14 -7.78
CA LEU A 133 -16.02 5.25 -6.59
C LEU A 133 -15.40 6.16 -5.53
N TYR A 134 -14.06 6.16 -5.38
CA TYR A 134 -13.37 7.09 -4.51
C TYR A 134 -13.59 8.54 -4.93
N THR A 135 -13.45 8.86 -6.22
CA THR A 135 -13.73 10.21 -6.75
C THR A 135 -15.18 10.61 -6.55
N LEU A 136 -16.14 9.71 -6.85
CA LEU A 136 -17.57 9.99 -6.62
C LEU A 136 -17.89 10.27 -5.15
N LYS A 137 -17.28 9.52 -4.22
CA LYS A 137 -17.42 9.78 -2.77
C LYS A 137 -16.96 11.19 -2.39
N GLN A 138 -15.91 11.71 -3.02
CA GLN A 138 -15.45 13.08 -2.76
C GLN A 138 -16.44 14.15 -3.25
N TYR A 139 -17.21 13.87 -4.31
CA TYR A 139 -18.23 14.81 -4.80
C TYR A 139 -19.49 14.82 -3.94
N VAL A 140 -19.94 13.65 -3.47
CA VAL A 140 -21.19 13.52 -2.69
C VAL A 140 -21.02 13.99 -1.24
N PHE A 141 -19.83 13.81 -0.66
CA PHE A 141 -19.59 14.04 0.77
C PHE A 141 -18.68 15.24 1.03
N LYS A 142 -18.85 16.34 0.30
CA LYS A 142 -18.16 17.61 0.64
C LYS A 142 -18.53 18.11 2.03
N ASP A 143 -19.77 17.88 2.46
CA ASP A 143 -20.33 18.36 3.74
C ASP A 143 -20.62 17.24 4.75
N VAL A 144 -20.07 16.03 4.53
CA VAL A 144 -20.30 14.87 5.41
C VAL A 144 -18.97 14.24 5.79
N ASP A 145 -18.75 14.07 7.10
CA ASP A 145 -17.56 13.42 7.63
C ASP A 145 -17.49 11.94 7.23
N THR A 146 -16.67 11.64 6.22
CA THR A 146 -16.32 10.27 5.82
C THR A 146 -14.96 9.88 6.38
N LYS A 147 -14.62 8.58 6.40
CA LYS A 147 -13.27 8.11 6.81
C LYS A 147 -12.10 8.78 6.07
N LEU A 148 -12.36 9.46 4.96
CA LEU A 148 -11.38 10.15 4.13
C LEU A 148 -11.22 11.63 4.47
N ASN A 149 -12.24 12.25 5.05
CA ASN A 149 -12.33 13.70 5.29
C ASN A 149 -12.46 14.04 6.79
N ARG A 150 -12.83 13.04 7.61
CA ARG A 150 -12.96 13.14 9.06
C ARG A 150 -11.58 13.14 9.72
N GLU A 151 -11.47 13.85 10.83
CA GLU A 151 -10.31 13.75 11.72
C GLU A 151 -10.04 12.28 12.12
N PRO A 152 -8.77 11.84 12.18
CA PRO A 152 -8.40 10.47 12.53
C PRO A 152 -9.02 10.05 13.87
N ARG A 153 -9.66 8.87 13.92
CA ARG A 153 -10.21 8.30 15.15
C ARG A 153 -9.17 7.40 15.82
N ASN A 154 -9.27 7.24 17.14
CA ASN A 154 -8.31 6.44 17.92
C ASN A 154 -8.17 4.99 17.41
N ASP A 155 -9.25 4.37 16.88
CA ASP A 155 -9.23 3.02 16.31
C ASP A 155 -8.61 2.93 14.90
N ASP A 156 -8.33 4.07 14.26
CA ASP A 156 -7.67 4.12 12.96
C ASP A 156 -6.13 3.97 13.09
N GLY A 157 -5.64 3.65 14.30
CA GLY A 157 -4.31 3.08 14.55
C GLY A 157 -3.18 4.09 14.75
N GLU A 158 -3.46 5.38 14.83
CA GLU A 158 -2.42 6.40 14.97
C GLU A 158 -2.92 7.69 15.68
N SER A 159 -3.42 7.57 16.92
CA SER A 159 -3.68 8.75 17.76
C SER A 159 -2.79 8.74 19.01
N THR A 160 -1.98 9.77 19.16
CA THR A 160 -1.20 10.09 20.39
C THR A 160 -2.03 10.89 21.40
N ILE A 161 -3.34 11.06 21.17
CA ILE A 161 -4.19 11.94 21.97
C ILE A 161 -5.29 11.11 22.64
N GLY A 162 -5.21 10.98 23.97
CA GLY A 162 -6.25 10.39 24.80
C GLY A 162 -7.52 11.25 24.83
N ARG A 163 -8.69 10.62 24.99
CA ARG A 163 -9.98 11.32 25.04
C ARG A 163 -10.65 11.16 26.42
N PRO A 164 -11.30 12.20 26.97
CA PRO A 164 -12.14 12.08 28.16
C PRO A 164 -13.44 11.30 27.88
N LEU A 165 -13.95 10.61 28.90
CA LEU A 165 -15.04 9.62 28.84
C LEU A 165 -16.47 10.23 28.80
N GLY A 166 -16.66 11.43 28.23
CA GLY A 166 -17.98 12.09 28.16
C GLY A 166 -18.10 13.21 27.12
N GLN A 167 -19.31 13.76 26.95
CA GLN A 167 -19.55 14.94 26.08
C GLN A 167 -18.85 16.17 26.66
N CYS A 168 -17.70 16.55 26.08
CA CYS A 168 -17.05 17.81 26.40
C CYS A 168 -16.61 18.56 25.14
N THR A 169 -16.56 19.88 25.25
CA THR A 169 -16.06 20.79 24.22
C THR A 169 -14.54 20.84 24.30
N LEU A 170 -13.85 20.39 23.26
CA LEU A 170 -12.39 20.48 23.18
C LEU A 170 -11.98 21.92 22.89
N LYS A 171 -11.30 22.55 23.85
CA LYS A 171 -10.68 23.87 23.68
C LYS A 171 -9.17 23.67 23.63
N GLN A 172 -8.54 23.97 22.49
CA GLN A 172 -7.08 23.99 22.43
C GLN A 172 -6.57 25.23 23.17
N LEU A 173 -5.76 25.01 24.20
CA LEU A 173 -5.12 26.06 24.97
C LEU A 173 -3.77 26.38 24.34
N ASP A 174 -3.46 27.66 24.19
CA ASP A 174 -2.13 28.11 23.82
C ASP A 174 -1.13 27.83 24.95
N ARG A 175 0.17 27.80 24.61
CA ARG A 175 1.22 27.37 25.54
C ARG A 175 1.29 28.21 26.82
N ARG A 176 0.90 29.48 26.76
CA ARG A 176 0.91 30.37 27.94
C ARG A 176 -0.21 29.99 28.90
N THR A 177 -1.41 29.77 28.38
CA THR A 177 -2.58 29.35 29.17
C THR A 177 -2.40 27.94 29.73
N TRP A 178 -1.73 27.05 28.98
CA TRP A 178 -1.40 25.71 29.46
C TRP A 178 -0.47 25.74 30.69
N ASN A 179 0.58 26.56 30.64
CA ASN A 179 1.51 26.72 31.76
C ASN A 179 0.86 27.40 32.98
N GLN A 180 -0.09 28.31 32.76
CA GLN A 180 -0.85 28.92 33.84
C GLN A 180 -1.79 27.92 34.53
N ALA A 181 -2.50 27.11 33.75
CA ALA A 181 -3.34 26.04 34.29
C ALA A 181 -2.52 25.02 35.09
N TYR A 182 -1.35 24.64 34.57
CA TYR A 182 -0.43 23.72 35.24
C TYR A 182 0.05 24.25 36.60
N LYS A 183 0.49 25.51 36.65
CA LYS A 183 0.90 26.16 37.92
C LYS A 183 -0.26 26.24 38.92
N TRP A 184 -1.43 26.64 38.45
CA TRP A 184 -2.61 26.73 39.31
C TRP A 184 -2.96 25.38 39.97
N VAL A 185 -2.87 24.27 39.22
CA VAL A 185 -3.12 22.93 39.78
C VAL A 185 -2.08 22.57 40.85
N LEU A 186 -0.80 22.87 40.63
CA LEU A 186 0.26 22.62 41.61
C LEU A 186 0.10 23.44 42.89
N ASP A 187 -0.36 24.67 42.76
CA ASP A 187 -0.52 25.58 43.90
C ASP A 187 -1.78 25.28 44.73
N ASN A 188 -2.76 24.55 44.17
CA ASN A 188 -4.07 24.32 44.79
C ASN A 188 -4.36 22.85 45.16
N TYR A 189 -3.40 21.93 44.97
CA TYR A 189 -3.53 20.53 45.37
C TYR A 189 -2.32 20.11 46.21
N GLU A 190 -2.56 19.60 47.42
CA GLU A 190 -1.50 19.22 48.37
C GLU A 190 -0.72 17.96 47.95
N SER A 191 -1.31 17.10 47.10
CA SER A 191 -0.60 15.96 46.52
C SER A 191 -1.17 15.55 45.16
N LEU A 192 -0.28 15.17 44.25
CA LEU A 192 -0.64 14.66 42.92
C LEU A 192 -0.28 13.18 42.86
N GLU A 193 -1.29 12.31 42.80
CA GLU A 193 -1.04 10.88 42.58
C GLU A 193 -0.62 10.62 41.13
N GLN A 194 0.40 9.77 40.96
CA GLN A 194 0.92 9.43 39.65
C GLN A 194 -0.09 8.53 38.92
N TYR A 195 -0.53 8.96 37.74
CA TYR A 195 -1.46 8.21 36.90
C TYR A 195 -0.88 6.83 36.56
N LYS A 196 -1.46 5.75 37.12
CA LYS A 196 -1.06 4.38 36.80
C LYS A 196 -1.56 4.00 35.41
N LYS A 197 -0.64 3.49 34.59
CA LYS A 197 -0.92 2.91 33.27
C LYS A 197 -1.64 1.57 33.39
#